data_AF-A0A1G0LBJ2-F1
#
_entry.id   AF-A0A1G0LBJ2-F1
#
_cell.length_a   1.000
_cell.length_b   1.000
_cell.length_c   1.000
_cell.angle_alpha   90.00
_cell.angle_beta   90.00
_cell.angle_gamma   90.00
#
_symmetry.space_group_name_H-M   'P 1'
#
loop_
_entity.id
_entity.type
_entity.pdbx_description
1 polymer ?
#
loop_
_entity_poly.entity_id
_entity_poly.type
_entity_poly.pdbx_seq_one_letter_code
_entity_poly.pdbx_strand_id
1 'polypeptide(L)'
;MSEADVTTRWGEPVAVRRTGDWTYLYYANGLERQAGFWDVVFLQGGQVVDAIVRAPGRTYLGQSSSPPERAPQFTPPAQPPANPRPDAAGAPGAVTGIRVTP
;
A
#
# COMPACT_ATOMS: atom_id res chain seq x y z
N MET A 1 16.91 -6.75 -5.35
CA MET A 1 17.36 -5.75 -4.35
C MET A 1 17.02 -6.32 -2.99
N SER A 2 17.98 -6.42 -2.08
CA SER A 2 17.81 -7.09 -0.77
C SER A 2 17.33 -6.15 0.35
N GLU A 3 17.00 -6.68 1.52
CA GLU A 3 16.71 -5.86 2.72
C GLU A 3 17.89 -4.93 3.07
N ALA A 4 19.10 -5.46 3.12
CA ALA A 4 20.31 -4.69 3.44
C ALA A 4 20.58 -3.56 2.44
N ASP A 5 20.29 -3.81 1.16
CA ASP A 5 20.38 -2.80 0.09
C ASP A 5 19.41 -1.63 0.30
N VAL A 6 18.21 -1.92 0.82
CA VAL A 6 17.20 -0.89 1.12
C VAL A 6 17.61 -0.11 2.35
N THR A 7 17.96 -0.79 3.45
CA THR A 7 18.41 -0.14 4.69
C THR A 7 19.62 0.75 4.46
N THR A 8 20.58 0.31 3.63
CA THR A 8 21.75 1.13 3.27
C THR A 8 21.37 2.42 2.55
N ARG A 9 20.35 2.38 1.67
CA ARG A 9 19.92 3.54 0.88
C ARG A 9 18.94 4.45 1.61
N TRP A 10 18.08 3.88 2.46
CA TRP A 10 16.92 4.57 3.05
C TRP A 10 17.07 4.84 4.55
N GLY A 11 18.10 4.26 5.18
CA GLY A 11 18.31 4.28 6.62
C GLY A 11 17.59 3.13 7.33
N GLU A 12 17.53 3.22 8.66
CA GLU A 12 16.81 2.24 9.48
C GLU A 12 15.28 2.42 9.34
N PRO A 13 14.52 1.34 9.12
CA PRO A 13 13.07 1.41 9.15
C PRO A 13 12.58 1.72 10.58
N VAL A 14 11.48 2.47 10.68
CA VAL A 14 10.83 2.76 11.97
C VAL A 14 10.10 1.55 12.54
N ALA A 15 9.75 0.60 11.68
CA ALA A 15 9.13 -0.65 12.05
C ALA A 15 9.42 -1.70 10.97
N VAL A 16 9.51 -2.96 11.41
CA VAL A 16 9.62 -4.11 10.53
C VAL A 16 8.56 -5.13 10.93
N ARG A 17 7.83 -5.65 9.94
CA ARG A 17 6.88 -6.76 10.14
C ARG A 17 7.25 -7.94 9.27
N ARG A 18 7.14 -9.16 9.80
CA ARG A 18 7.48 -10.39 9.10
C ARG A 18 6.33 -11.38 9.24
N THR A 19 5.92 -11.98 8.12
CA THR A 19 4.82 -12.96 8.07
C THR A 19 5.09 -13.98 6.96
N GLY A 20 5.39 -15.22 7.34
CA GLY A 20 5.85 -16.23 6.39
C GLY A 20 7.11 -15.74 5.65
N ASP A 21 7.12 -15.85 4.32
CA ASP A 21 8.23 -15.36 3.49
C ASP A 21 8.20 -13.85 3.23
N TRP A 22 7.20 -13.13 3.76
CA TRP A 22 7.04 -11.70 3.55
C TRP A 22 7.71 -10.88 4.65
N THR A 23 8.35 -9.78 4.24
CA THR A 23 8.87 -8.73 5.13
C THR A 23 8.37 -7.37 4.66
N TYR A 24 7.91 -6.55 5.59
CA TYR A 24 7.42 -5.20 5.36
C TYR A 24 8.27 -4.21 6.16
N LEU A 25 8.96 -3.32 5.47
CA LEU A 25 9.80 -2.27 6.07
C LEU A 25 9.06 -0.94 6.00
N TYR A 26 8.86 -0.30 7.14
CA TYR A 26 8.15 0.98 7.23
C TYR A 26 9.15 2.12 7.45
N TYR A 27 9.04 3.19 6.67
CA TYR A 27 9.94 4.35 6.74
C TYR A 27 9.17 5.64 6.93
N ALA A 28 9.71 6.50 7.81
CA ALA A 28 9.22 7.87 7.93
C ALA A 28 9.38 8.60 6.59
N ASN A 29 8.37 9.37 6.22
CA ASN A 29 8.27 10.16 5.00
C ASN A 29 7.89 11.64 5.27
N GLY A 30 7.56 12.01 6.51
CA GLY A 30 7.21 13.38 6.90
C GLY A 30 5.83 13.84 6.46
N LEU A 31 5.09 13.00 5.73
CA LEU A 31 3.74 13.24 5.24
C LEU A 31 2.73 12.29 5.88
N GLU A 32 3.10 11.52 6.91
CA GLU A 32 2.28 10.45 7.47
C GLU A 32 0.90 10.96 7.91
N ARG A 33 0.83 12.17 8.47
CA ARG A 33 -0.44 12.80 8.86
C ARG A 33 -1.31 13.23 7.67
N GLN A 34 -0.71 13.66 6.56
CA GLN A 34 -1.43 14.18 5.40
C GLN A 34 -1.80 13.07 4.42
N ALA A 35 -0.87 12.15 4.17
CA ALA A 35 -1.02 10.99 3.30
C ALA A 35 -1.65 9.78 4.01
N GLY A 36 -1.71 9.79 5.34
CA GLY A 36 -2.28 8.72 6.15
C GLY A 36 -1.46 7.42 6.15
N PHE A 37 -0.22 7.46 5.66
CA PHE A 37 0.57 6.26 5.39
C PHE A 37 2.07 6.51 5.45
N TRP A 38 2.82 5.53 5.97
CA TRP A 38 4.28 5.48 5.95
C TRP A 38 4.78 5.05 4.57
N ASP A 39 6.03 5.31 4.21
CA ASP A 39 6.59 4.61 3.06
C ASP A 39 6.78 3.14 3.43
N VAL A 40 6.46 2.23 2.52
CA VAL A 40 6.55 0.78 2.77
C VAL A 40 7.30 0.09 1.64
N VAL A 41 8.27 -0.75 2.01
CA VAL A 41 8.93 -1.67 1.08
C VAL A 41 8.48 -3.09 1.39
N PHE A 42 8.07 -3.80 0.35
CA PHE A 42 7.58 -5.17 0.41
C PHE A 42 8.66 -6.11 -0.09
N LEU A 43 9.02 -7.09 0.73
CA LEU A 43 9.97 -8.13 0.38
C LEU A 43 9.30 -9.49 0.47
N GLN A 44 9.67 -10.39 -0.44
CA GLN A 44 9.34 -11.81 -0.38
C GLN A 44 10.63 -12.62 -0.57
N GLY A 45 10.90 -13.57 0.32
CA GLY A 45 12.15 -14.35 0.30
C GLY A 45 13.41 -13.46 0.41
N GLY A 46 13.31 -12.32 1.10
CA GLY A 46 14.40 -11.36 1.28
C GLY A 46 14.70 -10.46 0.06
N GLN A 47 13.90 -10.52 -1.00
CA GLN A 47 14.01 -9.66 -2.17
C GLN A 47 12.86 -8.67 -2.23
N VAL A 48 13.15 -7.41 -2.58
CA VAL A 48 12.13 -6.38 -2.84
C VAL A 48 11.28 -6.79 -4.03
N VAL A 49 9.97 -6.82 -3.81
CA VAL A 49 8.97 -7.11 -4.85
C VAL A 49 8.08 -5.92 -5.15
N ASP A 50 7.89 -4.99 -4.20
CA ASP A 50 7.09 -3.77 -4.39
C ASP A 50 7.48 -2.67 -3.39
N ALA A 51 7.07 -1.42 -3.64
CA ALA A 51 7.18 -0.32 -2.69
C ALA A 51 6.10 0.75 -2.88
N ILE A 52 5.55 1.27 -1.78
CA ILE A 52 4.69 2.45 -1.75
C ILE A 52 5.51 3.61 -1.20
N VAL A 53 5.67 4.66 -2.00
CA VAL A 53 6.49 5.84 -1.67
C VAL A 53 5.66 7.10 -1.75
N ARG A 54 5.59 7.84 -0.65
CA ARG A 54 4.88 9.12 -0.52
C ARG A 54 5.82 10.29 -0.25
N ALA A 55 7.02 10.04 0.26
CA ALA A 55 8.00 11.09 0.56
C ALA A 55 8.32 11.95 -0.68
N PRO A 56 8.30 13.29 -0.57
CA PRO A 56 8.81 14.15 -1.63
C PRO A 56 10.33 13.94 -1.75
N GLY A 57 10.78 13.45 -2.91
CA GLY A 57 12.21 13.22 -3.19
C GLY A 57 12.69 11.76 -3.09
N ARG A 58 11.83 10.81 -2.72
CA ARG A 58 12.11 9.38 -2.94
C ARG A 58 11.42 8.93 -4.22
N THR A 59 12.20 8.47 -5.19
CA THR A 59 11.68 8.00 -6.47
C THR A 59 11.87 6.50 -6.57
N TYR A 60 10.81 5.80 -7.02
CA TYR A 60 10.92 4.41 -7.40
C TYR A 60 11.85 4.30 -8.62
N LEU A 61 12.99 3.63 -8.46
CA LEU A 61 14.00 3.45 -9.52
C LEU A 61 13.77 2.17 -10.34
N GLY A 62 12.76 1.37 -10.01
CA GLY A 62 12.41 0.16 -10.76
C GLY A 62 11.54 0.44 -11.98
N GLN A 63 11.31 -0.60 -12.78
CA GLN A 63 10.36 -0.55 -13.89
C GLN A 63 8.94 -0.72 -13.33
N SER A 64 8.10 0.30 -13.42
CA SER A 64 6.68 0.15 -13.09
C SER A 64 6.04 -0.91 -14.00
N SER A 65 5.25 -1.81 -13.43
CA SER A 65 4.45 -2.78 -14.19
C SER A 65 3.21 -2.15 -14.84
N SER A 66 2.88 -0.90 -14.48
CA SER A 66 1.85 -0.15 -15.16
C SER A 66 2.33 0.25 -16.56
N PRO A 67 1.50 0.09 -17.60
CA PRO A 67 1.82 0.64 -18.92
C PRO A 67 2.16 2.14 -18.79
N PRO A 68 3.21 2.64 -19.48
CA PRO A 68 3.67 4.01 -19.32
C PRO A 68 2.59 5.06 -19.64
N GLU A 69 1.63 4.72 -20.49
CA GLU A 69 0.45 5.53 -20.83
C GLU A 69 -0.64 5.56 -19.73
N ARG A 70 -0.54 4.71 -18.71
CA ARG A 70 -1.54 4.65 -17.63
C ARG A 70 -1.32 5.78 -16.62
N ALA A 71 -2.00 6.89 -16.84
CA ALA A 71 -2.11 7.96 -15.85
C ALA A 71 -2.94 7.49 -14.63
N PRO A 72 -2.55 7.83 -13.40
CA PRO A 72 -3.36 7.55 -12.22
C PRO A 72 -4.69 8.31 -12.32
N GLN A 73 -5.80 7.59 -12.16
CA GLN A 73 -7.14 8.15 -12.17
C GLN A 73 -7.85 7.79 -10.87
N PHE A 74 -8.66 8.72 -10.37
CA PHE A 74 -9.55 8.45 -9.25
C PHE A 74 -10.46 7.28 -9.60
N THR A 75 -10.40 6.21 -8.80
CA THR A 75 -11.35 5.09 -8.90
C THR A 75 -12.52 5.40 -7.99
N PRO A 76 -13.71 5.76 -8.52
CA PRO A 76 -14.87 6.00 -7.68
C PRO A 76 -15.31 4.71 -6.98
N PRO A 77 -15.99 4.81 -5.82
CA PRO A 77 -16.64 3.66 -5.20
C PRO A 77 -17.51 2.93 -6.23
N ALA A 78 -17.50 1.60 -6.19
CA ALA A 78 -18.38 0.81 -7.06
C ALA A 78 -19.83 1.26 -6.85
N GLN A 79 -20.45 1.77 -7.91
CA GLN A 79 -21.88 2.06 -7.87
C GLN A 79 -22.61 0.73 -7.73
N PRO A 80 -23.53 0.57 -6.76
CA PRO A 80 -24.34 -0.63 -6.68
C PRO A 80 -24.98 -0.91 -8.04
N PRO A 81 -25.02 -2.17 -8.50
CA PRO A 81 -25.63 -2.48 -9.79
C PRO A 81 -27.06 -1.96 -9.81
N ALA A 82 -27.45 -1.33 -10.93
CA ALA A 82 -28.78 -0.73 -11.09
C ALA A 82 -29.93 -1.74 -10.87
N ASN A 83 -29.63 -3.03 -11.03
CA ASN A 83 -30.49 -4.13 -10.64
C ASN A 83 -29.75 -5.01 -9.61
N PRO A 84 -30.10 -4.94 -8.33
CA PRO A 84 -29.62 -5.93 -7.37
C PRO A 84 -30.12 -7.31 -7.79
N ARG A 85 -29.20 -8.25 -7.96
CA ARG A 85 -29.55 -9.67 -8.13
C ARG A 85 -30.30 -10.11 -6.84
N PRO A 86 -31.45 -10.79 -6.94
CA PRO A 86 -32.27 -11.10 -5.76
C PRO A 86 -31.58 -11.96 -4.68
N ASP A 87 -30.42 -12.53 -4.98
CA ASP A 87 -29.59 -13.34 -4.08
C ASP A 87 -28.45 -12.55 -3.39
N ALA A 88 -28.29 -11.25 -3.67
CA ALA A 88 -27.22 -10.41 -3.09
C ALA A 88 -27.44 -10.02 -1.61
N ALA A 89 -28.50 -10.51 -0.97
CA ALA A 89 -28.80 -10.25 0.44
C ALA A 89 -27.93 -11.04 1.45
N GLY A 90 -26.85 -11.69 0.99
CA GLY A 90 -26.14 -12.68 1.81
C GLY A 90 -24.61 -12.64 1.79
N ALA A 91 -23.96 -11.54 1.41
CA ALA A 91 -22.50 -11.43 1.52
C ALA A 91 -22.10 -10.70 2.83
N PRO A 92 -21.68 -11.42 3.90
CA PRO A 92 -21.11 -10.78 5.07
C PRO A 92 -19.71 -10.26 4.71
N GLY A 93 -19.58 -8.96 4.51
CA GLY A 93 -18.27 -8.37 4.23
C GLY A 93 -18.22 -6.85 4.06
N ALA A 94 -19.36 -6.15 4.05
CA ALA A 94 -19.35 -4.70 4.10
C ALA A 94 -18.96 -4.26 5.52
N VAL A 95 -17.73 -3.80 5.70
CA VAL A 95 -17.31 -3.12 6.92
C VAL A 95 -18.04 -1.78 6.96
N THR A 96 -19.19 -1.77 7.62
CA THR A 96 -19.96 -0.56 7.88
C THR A 96 -19.22 0.26 8.92
N GLY A 97 -18.55 1.32 8.47
CA GLY A 97 -18.13 2.51 9.23
C GLY A 97 -17.55 2.31 10.63
N ILE A 98 -16.28 2.70 10.83
CA ILE A 98 -15.76 2.95 12.19
C ILE A 98 -16.65 4.01 12.84
N ARG A 99 -17.44 3.59 13.84
CA ARG A 99 -18.06 4.52 14.79
C ARG A 99 -16.96 5.01 15.72
N VAL A 100 -16.53 6.26 15.53
CA VAL A 100 -15.80 6.99 16.55
C VAL A 100 -16.84 7.48 17.56
N THR A 101 -16.93 6.82 18.71
CA THR A 101 -17.64 7.38 19.87
C THR A 101 -16.77 8.41 20.58
N PRO A 102 -17.35 9.50 21.09
CA PRO A 102 -16.63 10.58 21.79
C PRO A 102 -16.04 10.15 23.14
#